data_AF-A0A7V3CGD0-F1
#
_entry.id   AF-A0A7V3CGD0-F1
#
_cell.length_a   1.000
_cell.length_b   1.000
_cell.length_c   1.000
_cell.angle_alpha   90.00
_cell.angle_beta   90.00
_cell.angle_gamma   90.00
#
_symmetry.space_group_name_H-M   'P 1'
#
loop_
_entity.id
_entity.type
_entity.pdbx_description
1 polymer ?
#
loop_
_entity_poly.entity_id
_entity_poly.type
_entity_poly.pdbx_seq_one_letter_code
_entity_poly.pdbx_strand_id
1 'polypeptide(L)'
;MSFQSRIRNTCLVLALGLTVATAASAQAGTAKGTLTYTKGSATLTNAYLVKGPDSFDATKMIRKLIFSPTDIGAKILACTTLSCVEGGLDAGLTVELDAGPRLNYWMVLNNQLVQYSGTQEPTALQKTADDAKHLAGKLAFDASAAGGPKVDVVFDAPLVKEFTKAR
;
A
#
# COMPACT_ATOMS: atom_id res chain seq x y z
N MET A 1 -58.50 -39.21 45.69
CA MET A 1 -58.09 -38.26 44.62
C MET A 1 -56.59 -38.04 44.82
N SER A 2 -55.70 -38.73 44.09
CA SER A 2 -55.19 -38.35 42.74
C SER A 2 -54.40 -37.03 42.83
N PHE A 3 -53.14 -36.84 42.40
CA PHE A 3 -52.24 -37.54 41.48
C PHE A 3 -50.79 -37.01 41.68
N GLN A 4 -49.78 -37.80 41.31
CA GLN A 4 -48.35 -37.43 41.24
C GLN A 4 -48.05 -36.44 40.10
N SER A 5 -46.92 -35.70 40.14
CA SER A 5 -45.87 -35.78 39.10
C SER A 5 -44.69 -34.81 39.34
N ARG A 6 -43.48 -35.28 39.01
CA ARG A 6 -42.16 -34.63 39.08
C ARG A 6 -41.90 -33.76 37.85
N ILE A 7 -41.14 -32.66 37.95
CA ILE A 7 -40.32 -32.15 36.83
C ILE A 7 -39.00 -31.55 37.33
N ARG A 8 -37.88 -32.07 36.80
CA ARG A 8 -36.49 -31.58 36.88
C ARG A 8 -36.32 -30.43 35.87
N ASN A 9 -35.46 -29.44 36.14
CA ASN A 9 -34.72 -28.72 35.08
C ASN A 9 -33.55 -27.92 35.69
N THR A 10 -32.27 -28.30 35.51
CA THR A 10 -31.37 -28.19 34.33
C THR A 10 -30.45 -26.96 34.47
N CYS A 11 -29.16 -27.22 34.73
CA CYS A 11 -28.06 -26.26 34.75
C CYS A 11 -27.90 -25.55 33.40
N LEU A 12 -27.68 -24.23 33.44
CA LEU A 12 -27.19 -23.47 32.29
C LEU A 12 -25.79 -22.92 32.62
N VAL A 13 -24.77 -23.42 31.92
CA VAL A 13 -23.40 -22.87 31.95
C VAL A 13 -23.27 -21.93 30.75
N LEU A 14 -23.08 -20.63 31.00
CA LEU A 14 -22.72 -19.66 29.95
C LEU A 14 -21.21 -19.72 29.70
N ALA A 15 -20.81 -20.24 28.54
CA ALA A 15 -19.46 -20.09 28.01
C ALA A 15 -19.40 -18.78 27.19
N LEU A 16 -18.68 -17.76 27.68
CA LEU A 16 -18.31 -16.60 26.89
C LEU A 16 -17.21 -17.01 25.90
N GLY A 17 -17.57 -17.10 24.62
CA GLY A 17 -16.61 -17.28 23.53
C GLY A 17 -15.80 -16.00 23.30
N LEU A 18 -14.51 -16.04 23.62
CA LEU A 18 -13.55 -15.00 23.28
C LEU A 18 -13.24 -15.10 21.77
N THR A 19 -13.94 -14.32 20.94
CA THR A 19 -13.59 -14.19 19.52
C THR A 19 -12.32 -13.37 19.39
N VAL A 20 -11.17 -14.05 19.27
CA VAL A 20 -9.91 -13.44 18.85
C VAL A 20 -10.08 -13.06 17.38
N ALA A 21 -10.38 -11.79 17.12
CA ALA A 21 -10.31 -11.23 15.78
C ALA A 21 -8.84 -11.31 15.33
N THR A 22 -8.53 -12.23 14.42
CA THR A 22 -7.23 -12.26 13.75
C THR A 22 -7.14 -10.98 12.90
N ALA A 23 -6.41 -9.99 13.40
CA ALA A 23 -5.99 -8.86 12.59
C ALA A 23 -5.25 -9.44 11.38
N ALA A 24 -5.86 -9.35 10.20
CA ALA A 24 -5.19 -9.69 8.96
C ALA A 24 -3.95 -8.80 8.89
N SER A 25 -2.77 -9.39 9.07
CA SER A 25 -1.51 -8.73 8.80
C SER A 25 -1.56 -8.26 7.35
N ALA A 26 -1.47 -6.95 7.12
CA ALA A 26 -1.25 -6.46 5.77
C ALA A 26 0.07 -7.05 5.29
N GLN A 27 -0.01 -8.09 4.46
CA GLN A 27 1.17 -8.76 3.95
C GLN A 27 1.83 -7.77 2.98
N ALA A 28 3.09 -7.42 3.25
CA ALA A 28 3.89 -6.70 2.28
C ALA A 28 3.92 -7.51 0.97
N GLY A 29 3.71 -6.82 -0.15
CA GLY A 29 3.99 -7.38 -1.46
C GLY A 29 5.49 -7.47 -1.71
N THR A 30 5.85 -8.11 -2.81
CA THR A 30 7.26 -8.27 -3.19
C THR A 30 7.64 -7.31 -4.30
N ALA A 31 8.86 -6.81 -4.24
CA ALA A 31 9.51 -6.11 -5.33
C ALA A 31 10.88 -6.71 -5.59
N LYS A 32 11.32 -6.66 -6.85
CA LYS A 32 12.68 -6.99 -7.25
C LYS A 32 13.13 -5.99 -8.28
N GLY A 33 13.90 -5.01 -7.85
CA GLY A 33 14.32 -3.94 -8.73
C GLY A 33 15.22 -2.92 -8.08
N THR A 34 15.52 -1.89 -8.86
CA THR A 34 16.35 -0.78 -8.41
C THR A 34 15.72 0.56 -8.76
N LEU A 35 16.01 1.51 -7.89
CA LEU A 35 15.82 2.93 -8.09
C LEU A 35 17.21 3.56 -8.07
N THR A 36 17.60 4.25 -9.14
CA THR A 36 18.88 4.96 -9.22
C THR A 36 18.65 6.42 -9.53
N TYR A 37 19.40 7.27 -8.85
CA TYR A 37 19.39 8.71 -9.01
C TYR A 37 20.83 9.24 -8.89
N THR A 38 21.11 10.41 -9.44
CA THR A 38 22.48 10.97 -9.42
C THR A 38 23.04 11.11 -7.99
N LYS A 39 22.17 11.30 -6.98
CA LYS A 39 22.53 11.43 -5.56
C LYS A 39 22.31 10.18 -4.72
N GLY A 40 22.11 9.00 -5.32
CA GLY A 40 22.02 7.73 -4.59
C GLY A 40 21.16 6.68 -5.28
N SER A 41 21.04 5.51 -4.65
CA SER A 41 20.21 4.41 -5.15
C SER A 41 19.54 3.65 -4.00
N ALA A 42 18.52 2.87 -4.35
CA ALA A 42 17.87 1.93 -3.45
C ALA A 42 17.55 0.63 -4.20
N THR A 43 17.77 -0.50 -3.54
CA THR A 43 17.23 -1.80 -3.97
C THR A 43 15.81 -1.92 -3.44
N LEU A 44 14.85 -2.09 -4.33
CA LEU A 44 13.43 -2.18 -3.98
C LEU A 44 13.06 -3.65 -3.75
N THR A 45 12.61 -3.96 -2.54
CA THR A 45 12.32 -5.33 -2.09
C THR A 45 10.86 -5.52 -1.67
N ASN A 46 10.17 -4.44 -1.31
CA ASN A 46 8.78 -4.46 -0.88
C ASN A 46 7.92 -3.60 -1.82
N ALA A 47 6.68 -4.05 -2.04
CA ALA A 47 5.68 -3.31 -2.79
C ALA A 47 4.35 -3.27 -2.03
N TYR A 48 3.66 -2.13 -2.07
CA TYR A 48 2.38 -1.93 -1.41
C TYR A 48 1.43 -1.19 -2.34
N LEU A 49 0.17 -1.61 -2.36
CA LEU A 49 -0.89 -0.86 -2.97
C LEU A 49 -1.74 -0.23 -1.86
N VAL A 50 -1.96 1.07 -1.93
CA VAL A 50 -2.93 1.77 -1.08
C VAL A 50 -3.94 2.49 -1.95
N LYS A 51 -5.12 2.76 -1.39
CA LYS A 51 -6.19 3.48 -2.09
C LYS A 51 -6.74 4.56 -1.17
N GLY A 52 -7.06 5.72 -1.72
CA GLY A 52 -7.64 6.81 -0.94
C GLY A 52 -8.06 7.98 -1.81
N PRO A 53 -8.67 9.02 -1.21
CA PRO A 53 -9.02 10.23 -1.93
C PRO A 53 -7.77 10.94 -2.44
N ASP A 54 -7.85 11.53 -3.63
CA ASP A 54 -6.83 12.42 -4.14
C ASP A 54 -6.71 13.67 -3.24
N SER A 55 -5.50 14.21 -3.17
CA SER A 55 -5.20 15.39 -2.34
C SER A 55 -5.73 16.69 -2.91
N PHE A 56 -6.03 16.75 -4.22
CA PHE A 56 -6.58 17.94 -4.88
C PHE A 56 -8.09 17.83 -5.09
N ASP A 57 -8.59 16.62 -5.36
CA ASP A 57 -10.02 16.32 -5.45
C ASP A 57 -10.40 15.14 -4.57
N ALA A 58 -10.95 15.43 -3.38
CA ALA A 58 -11.37 14.41 -2.43
C ALA A 58 -12.54 13.54 -2.92
N THR A 59 -13.22 13.90 -4.01
CA THR A 59 -14.26 13.07 -4.63
C THR A 59 -13.67 11.98 -5.52
N LYS A 60 -12.41 12.13 -5.91
CA LYS A 60 -11.68 11.21 -6.78
C LYS A 60 -10.87 10.23 -5.94
N MET A 61 -11.15 8.94 -6.07
CA MET A 61 -10.34 7.89 -5.47
C MET A 61 -9.16 7.56 -6.40
N ILE A 62 -7.96 7.52 -5.83
CA ILE A 62 -6.73 7.12 -6.51
C ILE A 62 -6.09 5.94 -5.79
N ARG A 63 -5.21 5.25 -6.50
CA ARG A 63 -4.34 4.24 -5.91
C ARG A 63 -2.90 4.75 -5.89
N LYS A 64 -2.14 4.44 -4.86
CA LYS A 64 -0.70 4.67 -4.82
C LYS A 64 0.02 3.34 -4.73
N LEU A 65 0.93 3.10 -5.66
CA LEU A 65 1.86 1.99 -5.64
C LEU A 65 3.15 2.48 -4.99
N ILE A 66 3.56 1.85 -3.90
CA ILE A 66 4.70 2.26 -3.09
C ILE A 66 5.74 1.16 -3.10
N PHE A 67 6.98 1.53 -3.39
CA PHE A 67 8.14 0.65 -3.33
C PHE A 67 9.10 1.12 -2.25
N SER A 68 9.62 0.17 -1.47
CA SER A 68 10.58 0.47 -0.42
C SER A 68 11.67 -0.61 -0.30
N PRO A 69 12.88 -0.24 0.18
CA PRO A 69 13.95 -1.18 0.49
C PRO A 69 13.72 -1.95 1.80
N THR A 70 12.92 -1.39 2.71
CA THR A 70 12.59 -1.95 4.03
C THR A 70 11.08 -2.11 4.17
N ASP A 71 10.65 -3.06 5.01
CA ASP A 71 9.22 -3.26 5.24
C ASP A 71 8.63 -2.07 6.02
N ILE A 72 7.66 -1.40 5.42
CA ILE A 72 6.93 -0.27 6.01
C ILE A 72 5.44 -0.57 6.23
N GLY A 73 4.99 -1.82 6.11
CA GLY A 73 3.59 -2.21 6.21
C GLY A 73 2.94 -1.76 7.53
N ALA A 74 3.65 -1.91 8.65
CA ALA A 74 3.16 -1.44 9.95
C ALA A 74 3.00 0.09 10.01
N LYS A 75 3.92 0.86 9.40
CA LYS A 75 3.81 2.32 9.31
C LYS A 75 2.58 2.72 8.47
N ILE A 76 2.36 2.05 7.33
CA ILE A 76 1.18 2.28 6.47
C ILE A 76 -0.12 2.00 7.25
N LEU A 77 -0.17 0.89 7.98
CA LEU A 77 -1.33 0.53 8.78
C LEU A 77 -1.61 1.54 9.91
N ALA A 78 -0.58 2.13 10.49
CA ALA A 78 -0.71 3.15 11.53
C ALA A 78 -1.19 4.51 10.99
N CYS A 79 -0.97 4.80 9.69
CA CYS A 79 -1.38 6.07 9.11
C CYS A 79 -2.89 6.27 9.09
N THR A 80 -3.37 7.45 9.46
CA THR A 80 -4.80 7.80 9.41
C THR A 80 -5.25 8.33 8.06
N THR A 81 -4.33 8.92 7.30
CA THR A 81 -4.60 9.61 6.04
C THR A 81 -3.63 9.15 4.96
N LEU A 82 -4.02 9.29 3.69
CA LEU A 82 -3.20 8.79 2.57
C LEU A 82 -1.83 9.49 2.52
N SER A 83 -1.77 10.80 2.77
CA SER A 83 -0.52 11.58 2.78
C SER A 83 0.46 11.20 3.90
N CYS A 84 -0.02 10.65 5.02
CA CYS A 84 0.87 10.14 6.08
C CYS A 84 1.79 9.02 5.57
N VAL A 85 1.33 8.22 4.60
CA VAL A 85 2.10 7.11 4.05
C VAL A 85 3.39 7.58 3.40
N GLU A 86 3.29 8.67 2.62
CA GLU A 86 4.43 9.29 1.95
C GLU A 86 5.43 9.86 2.96
N GLY A 87 4.95 10.50 4.03
CA GLY A 87 5.82 10.99 5.11
C GLY A 87 6.56 9.89 5.88
N GLY A 88 6.10 8.64 5.82
CA GLY A 88 6.74 7.49 6.45
C GLY A 88 7.78 6.75 5.60
N LEU A 89 7.97 7.17 4.34
CA LEU A 89 8.88 6.54 3.39
C LEU A 89 10.27 7.20 3.47
N ASP A 90 11.24 6.50 4.05
CA ASP A 90 12.61 7.03 4.25
C ASP A 90 13.46 6.97 2.96
N ALA A 91 13.21 5.95 2.14
CA ALA A 91 13.79 5.75 0.82
C ALA A 91 12.84 4.90 -0.03
N GLY A 92 12.70 5.20 -1.32
CA GLY A 92 11.83 4.45 -2.22
C GLY A 92 11.15 5.32 -3.28
N LEU A 93 10.04 4.80 -3.79
CA LEU A 93 9.27 5.42 -4.87
C LEU A 93 7.78 5.25 -4.59
N THR A 94 7.03 6.34 -4.71
CA THR A 94 5.57 6.32 -4.76
C THR A 94 5.13 6.65 -6.17
N VAL A 95 4.17 5.90 -6.71
CA VAL A 95 3.55 6.14 -8.03
C VAL A 95 2.05 6.28 -7.83
N GLU A 96 1.50 7.43 -8.19
CA GLU A 96 0.06 7.65 -8.19
C GLU A 96 -0.55 7.11 -9.48
N LEU A 97 -1.56 6.28 -9.30
CA LEU A 97 -2.36 5.68 -10.35
C LEU A 97 -3.70 6.39 -10.36
N ASP A 98 -4.31 6.47 -11.54
CA ASP A 98 -5.68 6.96 -11.74
C ASP A 98 -5.88 8.46 -11.43
N ALA A 99 -4.84 9.18 -10.97
CA ALA A 99 -4.87 10.62 -10.71
C ALA A 99 -5.02 11.46 -12.00
N GLY A 100 -4.66 10.93 -13.17
CA GLY A 100 -4.77 11.61 -14.45
C GLY A 100 -4.31 10.74 -15.63
N PRO A 101 -4.05 11.32 -16.82
CA PRO A 101 -3.60 10.58 -18.00
C PRO A 101 -2.14 10.11 -17.91
N ARG A 102 -1.40 10.55 -16.90
CA ARG A 102 0.02 10.29 -16.67
C ARG A 102 0.21 9.64 -15.31
N LEU A 103 1.29 8.89 -15.15
CA LEU A 103 1.72 8.37 -13.85
C LEU A 103 2.51 9.47 -13.14
N ASN A 104 1.98 10.02 -12.06
CA ASN A 104 2.80 10.87 -11.19
C ASN A 104 3.68 9.97 -10.33
N TYR A 105 4.94 10.36 -10.12
CA TYR A 105 5.80 9.68 -9.18
C TYR A 105 6.57 10.65 -8.31
N TRP A 106 6.87 10.18 -7.10
CA TRP A 106 7.70 10.86 -6.13
C TRP A 106 8.72 9.87 -5.57
N MET A 107 9.99 10.19 -5.76
CA MET A 107 11.12 9.43 -5.30
C MET A 107 11.71 10.10 -4.06
N VAL A 108 12.07 9.30 -3.07
CA VAL A 108 12.85 9.74 -1.91
C VAL A 108 14.04 8.83 -1.68
N LEU A 109 15.14 9.41 -1.24
CA LEU A 109 16.36 8.71 -0.82
C LEU A 109 16.97 9.44 0.38
N ASN A 110 17.85 8.74 1.10
CA ASN A 110 18.61 9.29 2.22
C ASN A 110 17.72 9.96 3.28
N ASN A 111 16.75 9.20 3.83
CA ASN A 111 15.81 9.69 4.83
C ASN A 111 15.11 10.98 4.38
N GLN A 112 14.63 10.97 3.13
CA GLN A 112 13.96 12.09 2.46
C GLN A 112 14.80 13.36 2.22
N LEU A 113 16.13 13.34 2.45
CA LEU A 113 17.03 14.46 2.13
C LEU A 113 17.26 14.62 0.62
N VAL A 114 16.96 13.58 -0.17
CA VAL A 114 17.01 13.60 -1.62
C VAL A 114 15.62 13.26 -2.12
N GLN A 115 15.02 14.17 -2.87
CA GLN A 115 13.68 13.99 -3.41
C GLN A 115 13.63 14.38 -4.89
N TYR A 116 12.78 13.71 -5.65
CA TYR A 116 12.49 14.07 -7.04
C TYR A 116 11.06 13.69 -7.38
N SER A 117 10.32 14.61 -8.01
CA SER A 117 8.98 14.34 -8.53
C SER A 117 8.98 14.46 -10.05
N GLY A 118 8.16 13.64 -10.71
CA GLY A 118 7.98 13.73 -12.14
C GLY A 118 6.74 12.99 -12.61
N THR A 119 6.61 12.87 -13.93
CA THR A 119 5.55 12.07 -14.53
C THR A 119 6.10 11.13 -15.58
N GLN A 120 5.42 10.01 -15.82
CA GLN A 120 5.71 9.07 -16.90
C GLN A 120 4.48 8.79 -17.75
N GLU A 121 4.73 8.34 -18.99
CA GLU A 121 3.67 7.74 -19.81
C GLU A 121 3.13 6.49 -19.11
N PRO A 122 1.83 6.18 -19.24
CA PRO A 122 1.26 4.95 -18.70
C PRO A 122 1.98 3.68 -19.14
N THR A 123 2.60 3.68 -20.31
CA THR A 123 3.37 2.55 -20.87
C THR A 123 4.62 2.18 -20.06
N ALA A 124 5.11 3.07 -19.17
CA ALA A 124 6.16 2.74 -18.22
C ALA A 124 5.73 1.66 -17.21
N LEU A 125 4.43 1.49 -16.99
CA LEU A 125 3.85 0.47 -16.13
C LEU A 125 3.17 -0.62 -16.96
N GLN A 126 3.81 -1.78 -17.04
CA GLN A 126 3.26 -2.97 -17.68
C GLN A 126 2.61 -3.86 -16.61
N LYS A 127 1.30 -4.02 -16.68
CA LYS A 127 0.52 -4.75 -15.66
C LYS A 127 0.31 -6.19 -16.08
N THR A 128 0.55 -7.12 -15.16
CA THR A 128 0.21 -8.56 -15.31
C THR A 128 -1.02 -8.95 -14.51
N ALA A 129 -1.37 -8.17 -13.48
CA ALA A 129 -2.63 -8.23 -12.74
C ALA A 129 -3.02 -6.81 -12.33
N ASP A 130 -4.32 -6.48 -12.39
CA ASP A 130 -4.88 -5.19 -11.98
C ASP A 130 -6.33 -5.39 -11.54
N ASP A 131 -6.55 -5.52 -10.24
CA ASP A 131 -7.88 -5.63 -9.66
C ASP A 131 -8.03 -4.77 -8.40
N ALA A 132 -9.20 -4.87 -7.76
CA ALA A 132 -9.53 -4.05 -6.59
C ALA A 132 -8.64 -4.31 -5.37
N LYS A 133 -8.00 -5.48 -5.27
CA LYS A 133 -7.23 -5.94 -4.11
C LYS A 133 -5.75 -6.13 -4.42
N HIS A 134 -5.34 -6.02 -5.68
CA HIS A 134 -4.02 -6.44 -6.10
C HIS A 134 -3.58 -5.75 -7.39
N LEU A 135 -2.29 -5.44 -7.48
CA LEU A 135 -1.62 -4.97 -8.69
C LEU A 135 -0.27 -5.65 -8.80
N ALA A 136 0.02 -6.25 -9.96
CA ALA A 136 1.34 -6.83 -10.25
C ALA A 136 1.81 -6.43 -11.64
N GLY A 137 3.13 -6.44 -11.84
CA GLY A 137 3.71 -6.12 -13.13
C GLY A 137 5.15 -5.65 -13.07
N LYS A 138 5.52 -4.81 -14.04
CA LYS A 138 6.82 -4.17 -14.15
C LYS A 138 6.67 -2.67 -14.32
N LEU A 139 7.40 -1.90 -13.53
CA LEU A 139 7.60 -0.47 -13.72
C LEU A 139 9.02 -0.25 -14.23
N ALA A 140 9.17 0.37 -15.40
CA ALA A 140 10.48 0.70 -15.95
C ALA A 140 10.48 2.03 -16.71
N PHE A 141 11.42 2.89 -16.38
CA PHE A 141 11.71 4.12 -17.10
C PHE A 141 13.12 4.64 -16.79
N ASP A 142 13.67 5.46 -17.68
CA ASP A 142 14.96 6.12 -17.49
C ASP A 142 14.81 7.63 -17.75
N ALA A 143 14.72 8.40 -16.68
CA ALA A 143 14.66 9.86 -16.74
C ALA A 143 16.03 10.53 -16.50
N SER A 144 17.12 9.76 -16.50
CA SER A 144 18.45 10.26 -16.13
C SER A 144 18.95 11.38 -17.05
N ALA A 145 18.63 11.33 -18.35
CA ALA A 145 18.97 12.38 -19.31
C ALA A 145 18.32 13.73 -18.97
N ALA A 146 17.17 13.72 -18.29
CA ALA A 146 16.48 14.92 -17.81
C ALA A 146 16.81 15.24 -16.33
N GLY A 147 17.82 14.59 -15.76
CA GLY A 147 18.20 14.75 -14.35
C GLY A 147 17.26 14.04 -13.36
N GLY A 148 16.37 13.17 -13.83
CA GLY A 148 15.46 12.36 -13.03
C GLY A 148 16.00 10.95 -12.71
N PRO A 149 15.20 10.11 -12.03
CA PRO A 149 15.62 8.77 -11.68
C PRO A 149 15.49 7.77 -12.84
N LYS A 150 16.23 6.67 -12.68
CA LYS A 150 16.04 5.43 -13.43
C LYS A 150 15.40 4.40 -12.51
N VAL A 151 14.37 3.73 -13.01
CA VAL A 151 13.63 2.69 -12.29
C VAL A 151 13.52 1.46 -13.17
N ASP A 152 13.81 0.29 -12.61
CA ASP A 152 13.43 -1.00 -13.19
C ASP A 152 13.08 -1.93 -12.04
N VAL A 153 11.79 -2.26 -11.91
CA VAL A 153 11.26 -3.10 -10.83
C VAL A 153 10.13 -3.98 -11.32
N VAL A 154 10.24 -5.27 -11.05
CA VAL A 154 9.14 -6.23 -11.13
C VAL A 154 8.52 -6.38 -9.74
N PHE A 155 7.20 -6.44 -9.66
CA PHE A 155 6.51 -6.40 -8.39
C PHE A 155 5.19 -7.17 -8.38
N ASP A 156 4.75 -7.47 -7.16
CA ASP A 156 3.46 -8.00 -6.81
C ASP A 156 3.01 -7.26 -5.53
N ALA A 157 1.98 -6.42 -5.64
CA ALA A 157 1.55 -5.49 -4.60
C ALA A 157 0.09 -5.75 -4.20
N PRO A 158 -0.18 -6.33 -3.01
CA PRO A 158 -1.53 -6.40 -2.48
C PRO A 158 -2.00 -5.03 -1.99
N LEU A 159 -3.31 -4.82 -2.01
CA LEU A 159 -3.97 -3.69 -1.36
C LEU A 159 -3.84 -3.86 0.15
N VAL A 160 -3.06 -3.00 0.79
CA VAL A 160 -2.81 -3.06 2.23
C VAL A 160 -3.73 -2.16 3.04
N LYS A 161 -4.25 -1.08 2.44
CA LYS A 161 -5.16 -0.16 3.13
C LYS A 161 -5.98 0.69 2.17
N GLU A 162 -7.25 0.87 2.51
CA GLU A 162 -8.10 1.93 1.97
C GLU A 162 -8.23 3.06 3.00
N PHE A 163 -7.92 4.27 2.57
CA PHE A 163 -8.05 5.49 3.35
C PHE A 163 -9.35 6.20 3.00
N THR A 164 -9.95 6.87 3.99
CA THR A 164 -11.15 7.70 3.81
C THR A 164 -10.82 9.20 3.78
N LYS A 165 -9.54 9.57 3.99
CA LYS A 165 -9.06 10.95 4.05
C LYS A 165 -7.73 11.08 3.29
N ALA A 166 -7.60 12.14 2.50
CA ALA A 166 -6.35 12.46 1.82
C ALA A 166 -5.30 13.03 2.79
N ARG A 167 -5.69 13.93 3.69
CA ARG A 167 -4.82 14.65 4.63
C ARG A 167 -5.34 14.59 6.05
#